data_AF-A0A959J757-F1
#
_entry.id   AF-A0A959J757-F1
#
_cell.length_a   1.000
_cell.length_b   1.000
_cell.length_c   1.000
_cell.angle_alpha   90.00
_cell.angle_beta   90.00
_cell.angle_gamma   90.00
#
_symmetry.space_group_name_H-M   'P 1'
#
loop_
_entity.id
_entity.type
_entity.pdbx_description
1 polymer ?
#
loop_
_entity_poly.entity_id
_entity_poly.type
_entity_poly.pdbx_seq_one_letter_code
_entity_poly.pdbx_strand_id
1 'polypeptide(L)'
;MLYEGGEARKQAWKYMYKTWRVDYSRFILKSGGNQDEVDDALSQVCMEFENRVIATNKPPIENLRGYLVQCVKNKWRKTKKGTPPTARDINDYLNIKDYKPNPEEILIITENKMEFDSLLDKLDRQCNNILKLFVTGYGMREIAQKLQFRDTEQLKKRKYKCLKKLKKIILAGSSRT
;
A
#
# COMPACT_ATOMS: atom_id res chain seq x y z
N MET A 1 12.21 1.22 10.36
CA MET A 1 11.72 0.60 9.09
C MET A 1 10.20 0.62 8.92
N LEU A 2 9.38 -0.23 9.56
CA LEU A 2 7.92 -0.23 9.30
C LEU A 2 7.17 1.05 9.71
N TYR A 3 7.72 1.78 10.69
CA TYR A 3 7.12 3.02 11.19
C TYR A 3 7.43 4.23 10.29
N GLU A 4 8.53 4.17 9.55
CA GLU A 4 8.98 5.27 8.71
C GLU A 4 8.35 5.14 7.33
N GLY A 5 7.58 6.14 6.91
CA GLY A 5 6.97 6.18 5.59
C GLY A 5 7.98 6.21 4.45
N GLY A 6 7.47 6.14 3.22
CA GLY A 6 8.31 6.15 2.03
C GLY A 6 9.08 4.86 1.84
N GLU A 7 10.34 4.99 1.42
CA GLU A 7 11.16 3.87 0.98
C GLU A 7 11.45 2.87 2.10
N ALA A 8 11.60 3.33 3.35
CA ALA A 8 11.84 2.45 4.50
C ALA A 8 10.69 1.45 4.72
N ARG A 9 9.43 1.90 4.69
CA ARG A 9 8.26 1.00 4.79
C ARG A 9 8.14 0.09 3.58
N LYS A 10 8.39 0.62 2.38
CA LYS A 10 8.35 -0.16 1.14
C LYS A 10 9.35 -1.33 1.16
N GLN A 11 10.57 -1.08 1.64
CA GLN A 11 11.58 -2.13 1.81
C GLN A 11 11.16 -3.17 2.84
N ALA A 12 10.56 -2.75 3.96
CA ALA A 12 10.04 -3.67 4.95
C ALA A 12 8.98 -4.60 4.36
N TRP A 13 8.02 -4.06 3.61
CA TRP A 13 7.02 -4.88 2.91
C TRP A 13 7.61 -5.83 1.90
N LYS A 14 8.59 -5.37 1.11
CA LYS A 14 9.30 -6.22 0.14
C LYS A 14 9.99 -7.40 0.84
N TYR A 15 10.61 -7.15 1.99
CA TYR A 15 11.21 -8.20 2.81
C TYR A 15 10.15 -9.19 3.32
N MET A 16 9.05 -8.69 3.87
CA MET A 16 7.99 -9.53 4.44
C MET A 16 7.29 -10.38 3.39
N TYR A 17 7.01 -9.81 2.20
CA TYR A 17 6.48 -10.54 1.06
C TYR A 17 7.41 -11.70 0.67
N LYS A 18 8.70 -11.42 0.49
CA LYS A 18 9.67 -12.45 0.10
C LYS A 18 9.83 -13.54 1.15
N THR A 19 9.79 -13.18 2.44
CA THR A 19 10.16 -14.08 3.53
C THR A 19 8.98 -14.91 4.03
N TRP A 20 7.76 -14.34 4.05
CA TRP A 20 6.62 -14.96 4.73
C TRP A 20 5.52 -15.45 3.80
N ARG A 21 5.61 -15.17 2.49
CA ARG A 21 4.58 -15.56 1.51
C ARG A 21 4.23 -17.04 1.54
N VAL A 22 5.26 -17.88 1.57
CA VAL A 22 5.10 -19.33 1.57
C VAL A 22 4.21 -19.81 2.74
N ASP A 23 4.27 -19.18 3.91
CA ASP A 23 3.56 -19.64 5.11
C ASP A 23 2.03 -19.50 5.02
N TYR A 24 1.56 -18.36 4.49
CA TYR A 24 0.13 -18.11 4.32
C TYR A 24 -0.39 -18.66 2.99
N SER A 25 0.39 -18.60 1.91
CA SER A 25 0.01 -19.18 0.61
C SER A 25 -0.24 -20.68 0.73
N ARG A 26 0.69 -21.41 1.38
CA ARG A 26 0.54 -22.86 1.57
C ARG A 26 -0.75 -23.21 2.32
N PHE A 27 -1.12 -22.42 3.33
CA PHE A 27 -2.36 -22.67 4.08
C PHE A 27 -3.60 -22.48 3.22
N ILE A 28 -3.67 -21.36 2.49
CA ILE A 28 -4.82 -20.99 1.67
C ILE A 28 -5.00 -22.00 0.53
N LEU A 29 -3.93 -22.30 -0.21
CA LEU A 29 -3.96 -23.26 -1.29
C LEU A 29 -4.40 -24.66 -0.80
N LYS A 30 -3.88 -25.11 0.36
CA LYS A 30 -4.22 -26.44 0.92
C LYS A 30 -5.67 -26.54 1.35
N SER A 31 -6.27 -25.39 1.63
CA SER A 31 -7.66 -25.27 2.05
C SER A 31 -8.58 -24.97 0.85
N GLY A 32 -8.11 -25.16 -0.38
CA GLY A 32 -8.90 -25.00 -1.60
C GLY A 32 -8.94 -23.58 -2.17
N GLY A 33 -8.10 -22.68 -1.66
CA GLY A 33 -7.91 -21.35 -2.25
C GLY A 33 -7.00 -21.37 -3.48
N ASN A 34 -7.00 -20.29 -4.25
CA ASN A 34 -6.12 -20.10 -5.42
C ASN A 34 -5.11 -18.97 -5.15
N GLN A 35 -4.22 -18.72 -6.12
CA GLN A 35 -3.20 -17.69 -6.01
C GLN A 35 -3.80 -16.28 -5.93
N ASP A 36 -4.88 -15.99 -6.66
CA ASP A 36 -5.56 -14.69 -6.62
C ASP A 36 -6.12 -14.42 -5.22
N GLU A 37 -6.74 -15.41 -4.58
CA GLU A 37 -7.26 -15.31 -3.22
C GLU A 37 -6.17 -15.10 -2.17
N VAL A 38 -4.96 -15.63 -2.41
CA VAL A 38 -3.78 -15.35 -1.58
C VAL A 38 -3.39 -13.88 -1.71
N ASP A 39 -3.28 -13.38 -2.94
CA ASP A 39 -2.81 -12.03 -3.21
C ASP A 39 -3.84 -10.97 -2.79
N ASP A 40 -5.13 -11.26 -2.93
CA ASP A 40 -6.23 -10.44 -2.42
C ASP A 40 -6.24 -10.37 -0.89
N ALA A 41 -6.12 -11.52 -0.22
CA ALA A 41 -6.11 -11.57 1.25
C ALA A 41 -4.90 -10.81 1.80
N LEU A 42 -3.72 -10.98 1.19
CA LEU A 42 -2.52 -10.23 1.52
C LEU A 42 -2.73 -8.73 1.31
N SER A 43 -3.20 -8.31 0.14
CA SER A 43 -3.38 -6.90 -0.20
C SER A 43 -4.29 -6.19 0.79
N GLN A 44 -5.38 -6.84 1.20
CA GLN A 44 -6.29 -6.29 2.21
C GLN A 44 -5.62 -6.16 3.59
N VAL A 45 -4.85 -7.16 4.01
CA VAL A 45 -4.09 -7.09 5.28
C VAL A 45 -3.03 -5.98 5.22
N CYS A 46 -2.32 -5.84 4.09
CA CYS A 46 -1.36 -4.76 3.87
C CYS A 46 -2.03 -3.38 4.00
N MET A 47 -3.18 -3.18 3.35
CA MET A 47 -3.94 -1.93 3.43
C MET A 47 -4.41 -1.63 4.86
N GLU A 48 -4.96 -2.63 5.57
CA GLU A 48 -5.39 -2.47 6.96
C GLU A 48 -4.22 -2.12 7.90
N PHE A 49 -3.06 -2.75 7.68
CA PHE A 49 -1.85 -2.49 8.44
C PHE A 49 -1.31 -1.08 8.16
N GLU A 50 -1.18 -0.68 6.90
CA GLU A 50 -0.77 0.67 6.50
C GLU A 50 -1.64 1.75 7.12
N ASN A 51 -2.96 1.60 7.01
CA ASN A 51 -3.92 2.53 7.61
C ASN A 51 -3.74 2.65 9.13
N ARG A 52 -3.48 1.52 9.81
CA ARG A 52 -3.23 1.50 11.25
C ARG A 52 -1.93 2.20 11.61
N VAL A 53 -0.84 1.93 10.89
CA VAL A 53 0.47 2.55 11.12
C VAL A 53 0.39 4.06 10.91
N ILE A 54 -0.21 4.49 9.81
CA ILE A 54 -0.40 5.92 9.47
C ILE A 54 -1.26 6.63 10.53
N ALA A 55 -2.33 5.99 11.02
CA ALA A 55 -3.24 6.60 11.99
C ALA A 55 -2.66 6.65 13.41
N THR A 56 -2.02 5.57 13.85
CA THR A 56 -1.67 5.38 15.26
C THR A 56 -0.19 5.58 15.57
N ASN A 57 0.68 5.45 14.57
CA ASN A 57 2.13 5.32 14.74
C ASN A 57 2.53 4.18 15.70
N LYS A 58 1.71 3.13 15.81
CA LYS A 58 1.95 1.92 16.62
C LYS A 58 1.88 0.70 15.71
N PRO A 59 2.84 -0.23 15.77
CA PRO A 59 2.49 -1.49 16.43
C PRO A 59 3.66 -2.15 17.20
N PRO A 60 3.58 -2.42 18.51
CA PRO A 60 4.45 -3.43 19.12
C PRO A 60 3.71 -4.75 19.04
N ILE A 61 3.99 -5.52 17.99
CA ILE A 61 3.58 -6.91 17.91
C ILE A 61 4.87 -7.70 18.05
N GLU A 62 5.08 -8.30 19.21
CA GLU A 62 6.30 -9.08 19.53
C GLU A 62 6.57 -10.14 18.46
N ASN A 63 5.52 -10.69 17.84
CA ASN A 63 5.60 -11.62 16.72
C ASN A 63 4.86 -11.10 15.48
N LEU A 64 5.49 -10.18 14.75
CA LEU A 64 4.93 -9.60 13.52
C LEU A 64 4.66 -10.66 12.44
N ARG A 65 5.56 -11.66 12.28
CA ARG A 65 5.37 -12.76 11.33
C ARG A 65 4.09 -13.54 11.64
N GLY A 66 3.96 -14.00 12.87
CA GLY A 66 2.79 -14.75 13.34
C GLY A 66 1.50 -13.95 13.19
N TYR A 67 1.53 -12.67 13.55
CA TYR A 67 0.40 -11.77 13.36
C TYR A 67 -0.03 -11.67 11.90
N LEU A 68 0.89 -11.38 10.98
CA LEU A 68 0.52 -11.22 9.58
C LEU A 68 0.05 -12.51 8.93
N VAL A 69 0.74 -13.62 9.20
CA VAL A 69 0.30 -14.94 8.74
C VAL A 69 -1.11 -15.21 9.23
N GLN A 70 -1.42 -14.92 10.50
CA GLN A 70 -2.75 -15.11 11.05
C GLN A 70 -3.78 -14.16 10.45
N CYS A 71 -3.44 -12.89 10.25
CA CYS A 71 -4.29 -11.89 9.61
C CYS A 71 -4.69 -12.33 8.19
N VAL A 72 -3.74 -12.78 7.37
CA VAL A 72 -4.00 -13.22 5.99
C VAL A 72 -4.92 -14.46 6.00
N LYS A 73 -4.63 -15.45 6.83
CA LYS A 73 -5.48 -16.65 6.98
C LYS A 73 -6.90 -16.30 7.42
N ASN A 74 -7.03 -15.42 8.42
CA ASN A 74 -8.33 -14.98 8.92
C ASN A 74 -9.11 -14.16 7.88
N LYS A 75 -8.41 -13.34 7.09
CA LYS A 75 -9.01 -12.55 6.03
C LYS A 75 -9.59 -13.46 4.95
N TRP A 76 -8.83 -14.45 4.49
CA TRP A 76 -9.32 -15.46 3.55
C TRP A 76 -10.47 -16.31 4.13
N ARG A 77 -10.39 -16.76 5.39
CA ARG A 77 -11.50 -17.51 6.01
C ARG A 77 -12.83 -16.74 6.01
N LYS A 78 -12.77 -15.40 6.13
CA LYS A 78 -13.98 -14.56 6.07
C LYS A 78 -14.62 -14.55 4.68
N THR A 79 -13.82 -14.66 3.60
CA THR A 79 -14.36 -14.73 2.23
C THR A 79 -15.02 -16.07 1.93
N LYS A 80 -14.67 -17.13 2.68
CA LYS A 80 -15.25 -18.48 2.54
C LYS A 80 -16.49 -18.77 3.38
N LYS A 81 -17.00 -17.80 4.16
CA LYS A 81 -18.29 -17.99 4.87
C LYS A 81 -19.43 -18.15 3.86
N GLY A 82 -19.85 -19.39 3.61
CA GLY A 82 -20.94 -19.74 2.68
C GLY A 82 -20.52 -20.60 1.48
N THR A 83 -19.23 -20.95 1.32
CA THR A 83 -18.75 -21.78 0.20
C THR A 83 -17.86 -22.91 0.72
N PRO A 84 -18.20 -24.20 0.47
CA PRO A 84 -17.35 -25.31 0.90
C PRO A 84 -16.01 -25.29 0.14
N PRO A 85 -14.89 -25.59 0.80
CA PRO A 85 -13.58 -25.64 0.14
C PRO A 85 -13.47 -26.86 -0.80
N THR A 86 -13.01 -26.64 -2.03
CA THR A 86 -12.61 -27.69 -2.98
C THR A 86 -11.10 -27.90 -2.92
N ALA A 87 -10.64 -29.10 -2.58
CA ALA A 87 -9.21 -29.41 -2.47
C ALA A 87 -8.49 -29.29 -3.83
N ARG A 88 -7.26 -28.73 -3.84
CA ARG A 88 -6.39 -28.57 -5.03
C ARG A 88 -5.08 -29.37 -4.90
N ASP A 89 -4.51 -29.72 -6.05
CA ASP A 89 -3.44 -30.72 -6.23
C ASP A 89 -2.02 -30.22 -5.88
N ILE A 90 -1.23 -31.04 -5.16
CA ILE A 90 -0.02 -30.65 -4.38
C ILE A 90 1.12 -30.04 -5.24
N ASN A 91 1.12 -30.25 -6.56
CA ASN A 91 2.17 -29.74 -7.46
C ASN A 91 2.06 -28.24 -7.79
N ASP A 92 0.87 -27.61 -7.68
CA ASP A 92 0.71 -26.17 -7.92
C ASP A 92 1.38 -25.29 -6.85
N TYR A 93 1.72 -25.89 -5.70
CA TYR A 93 2.17 -25.20 -4.49
C TYR A 93 3.65 -24.80 -4.52
N LEU A 94 4.45 -25.45 -5.37
CA LEU A 94 5.90 -25.22 -5.47
C LEU A 94 6.25 -24.14 -6.51
N ASN A 95 5.29 -23.75 -7.35
CA ASN A 95 5.44 -22.71 -8.38
C ASN A 95 4.80 -21.37 -7.96
N ILE A 96 5.03 -20.95 -6.71
CA ILE A 96 4.70 -19.59 -6.26
C ILE A 96 5.62 -18.61 -7.01
N LYS A 97 5.19 -18.16 -8.20
CA LYS A 97 5.95 -17.21 -9.01
C LYS A 97 5.98 -15.86 -8.30
N ASP A 98 7.17 -15.27 -8.19
CA ASP A 98 7.29 -13.86 -7.84
C ASP A 98 6.54 -13.03 -8.88
N TYR A 99 5.73 -12.07 -8.42
CA TYR A 99 5.15 -11.09 -9.33
C TYR A 99 6.29 -10.29 -9.97
N LYS A 100 6.41 -10.44 -11.29
CA LYS A 100 7.31 -9.66 -12.13
C LYS A 100 6.41 -8.87 -13.09
N PRO A 101 6.31 -7.54 -12.92
CA PRO A 101 5.54 -6.75 -13.87
C PRO A 101 6.18 -6.88 -15.25
N ASN A 102 5.35 -6.95 -16.29
CA ASN A 102 5.85 -6.99 -17.66
C ASN A 102 6.35 -5.58 -18.08
N PRO A 103 7.11 -5.47 -19.18
CA PRO A 103 7.64 -4.18 -19.63
C PRO A 103 6.59 -3.11 -19.89
N GLU A 104 5.41 -3.49 -20.39
CA GLU A 104 4.30 -2.57 -20.67
C GLU A 104 3.71 -1.99 -19.37
N GLU A 105 3.51 -2.83 -18.35
CA GLU A 105 3.07 -2.40 -17.02
C GLU A 105 4.06 -1.42 -16.40
N ILE A 106 5.37 -1.67 -16.53
CA ILE A 106 6.42 -0.77 -16.04
C ILE A 106 6.35 0.59 -16.76
N LEU A 107 6.15 0.58 -18.08
CA LEU A 107 6.04 1.80 -18.88
C LEU A 107 4.84 2.63 -18.43
N ILE A 108 3.65 2.02 -18.34
CA ILE A 108 2.40 2.69 -17.91
C ILE A 108 2.57 3.30 -16.51
N ILE A 109 3.17 2.57 -15.57
CA ILE A 109 3.43 3.08 -14.21
C ILE A 109 4.37 4.29 -14.25
N THR A 110 5.39 4.24 -15.10
CA THR A 110 6.39 5.31 -15.25
C THR A 110 5.77 6.56 -15.86
N GLU A 111 4.99 6.42 -16.94
CA GLU A 111 4.28 7.50 -17.60
C GLU A 111 3.28 8.18 -16.66
N ASN A 112 2.43 7.40 -15.99
CA ASN A 112 1.48 7.92 -15.00
C ASN A 112 2.19 8.71 -13.88
N LYS A 113 3.36 8.22 -13.44
CA LYS A 113 4.15 8.92 -12.42
C LYS A 113 4.69 10.25 -12.96
N MET A 114 5.23 10.27 -14.18
CA MET A 114 5.74 11.49 -14.81
C MET A 114 4.64 12.52 -15.01
N GLU A 115 3.47 12.10 -15.49
CA GLU A 115 2.31 12.97 -15.63
C GLU A 115 1.88 13.55 -14.28
N PHE A 116 1.78 12.69 -13.26
CA PHE A 116 1.43 13.12 -11.91
C PHE A 116 2.44 14.11 -11.32
N ASP A 117 3.74 13.87 -11.49
CA ASP A 117 4.80 14.77 -11.05
C ASP A 117 4.69 16.14 -11.76
N SER A 118 4.40 16.14 -13.07
CA SER A 118 4.20 17.38 -13.84
C SER A 118 2.99 18.20 -13.34
N LEU A 119 1.94 17.55 -12.86
CA LEU A 119 0.77 18.22 -12.27
C LEU A 119 1.12 18.83 -10.91
N LEU A 120 1.93 18.15 -10.10
CA LEU A 120 2.38 18.66 -8.82
C LEU A 120 3.32 19.86 -8.98
N ASP A 121 4.14 19.89 -10.02
CA ASP A 121 5.10 20.98 -10.26
C ASP A 121 4.41 22.32 -10.63
N LYS A 122 3.13 22.28 -10.99
CA LYS A 122 2.28 23.47 -11.16
C LYS A 122 1.80 24.07 -9.81
N LEU A 123 2.05 23.41 -8.69
CA LEU A 123 1.71 23.91 -7.35
C LEU A 123 2.87 24.70 -6.73
N ASP A 124 2.55 25.50 -5.72
CA ASP A 124 3.59 26.11 -4.88
C ASP A 124 4.44 25.02 -4.18
N ARG A 125 5.74 25.31 -3.97
CA ARG A 125 6.74 24.37 -3.43
C ARG A 125 6.25 23.66 -2.16
N GLN A 126 5.57 24.38 -1.28
CA GLN A 126 5.05 23.78 -0.04
C GLN A 126 3.94 22.77 -0.34
N CYS A 127 2.98 23.10 -1.21
CA CYS A 127 1.95 22.14 -1.62
C CYS A 127 2.51 20.94 -2.39
N ASN A 128 3.49 21.13 -3.27
CA ASN A 128 4.19 20.05 -3.96
C ASN A 128 4.81 19.07 -2.95
N ASN A 129 5.60 19.58 -1.99
CA ASN A 129 6.26 18.77 -0.96
C ASN A 129 5.27 18.00 -0.08
N ILE A 130 4.19 18.66 0.36
CA ILE A 130 3.14 18.00 1.18
C ILE A 130 2.52 16.83 0.43
N LEU A 131 2.15 17.03 -0.83
CA LEU A 131 1.48 16.02 -1.62
C LEU A 131 2.42 14.88 -2.02
N LYS A 132 3.68 15.16 -2.39
CA LYS A 132 4.70 14.12 -2.67
C LYS A 132 4.93 13.22 -1.47
N LEU A 133 5.11 13.77 -0.27
CA LEU A 133 5.26 12.96 0.95
C LEU A 133 3.99 12.18 1.28
N PHE A 134 2.80 12.78 1.08
CA PHE A 134 1.55 12.09 1.35
C PHE A 134 1.33 10.87 0.45
N VAL A 135 1.54 11.00 -0.87
CA VAL A 135 1.34 9.89 -1.81
C VAL A 135 2.42 8.80 -1.69
N THR A 136 3.61 9.15 -1.18
CA THR A 136 4.68 8.18 -0.92
C THR A 136 4.52 7.45 0.42
N GLY A 137 3.40 7.64 1.13
CA GLY A 137 3.05 6.84 2.30
C GLY A 137 3.54 7.37 3.65
N TYR A 138 3.99 8.63 3.71
CA TYR A 138 4.27 9.27 5.00
C TYR A 138 2.98 9.63 5.75
N GLY A 139 2.94 9.35 7.04
CA GLY A 139 1.86 9.75 7.93
C GLY A 139 1.88 11.24 8.25
N MET A 140 0.74 11.82 8.65
CA MET A 140 0.65 13.27 8.89
C MET A 140 1.62 13.77 9.96
N ARG A 141 1.94 12.95 10.98
CA ARG A 141 2.95 13.30 12.00
C ARG A 141 4.35 13.42 11.39
N GLU A 142 4.73 12.45 10.57
CA GLU A 142 6.05 12.43 9.90
C GLU A 142 6.20 13.60 8.93
N ILE A 143 5.15 13.89 8.16
CA ILE A 143 5.14 15.03 7.23
C ILE A 143 5.23 16.35 8.00
N ALA A 144 4.49 16.49 9.12
CA ALA A 144 4.52 17.69 9.93
C ALA A 144 5.93 17.95 10.48
N GLN A 145 6.61 16.91 10.96
CA GLN A 145 7.99 17.00 11.42
C GLN A 145 8.96 17.35 10.28
N LYS A 146 8.88 16.64 9.14
CA LYS A 146 9.76 16.88 7.98
C LYS A 146 9.64 18.28 7.39
N LEU A 147 8.42 18.83 7.39
CA LEU A 147 8.13 20.15 6.84
C LEU A 147 8.00 21.24 7.91
N GLN A 148 8.38 20.94 9.16
CA GLN A 148 8.43 21.88 10.28
C GLN A 148 7.09 22.59 10.55
N PHE A 149 5.98 21.88 10.42
CA PHE A 149 4.67 22.37 10.87
C PHE A 149 4.57 22.31 12.39
N ARG A 150 3.93 23.33 12.99
CA ARG A 150 3.74 23.41 14.45
C ARG A 150 2.96 22.21 15.00
N ASP A 151 1.96 21.76 14.25
CA ASP A 151 1.12 20.63 14.63
C ASP A 151 0.51 19.95 13.40
N THR A 152 -0.06 18.76 13.60
CA THR A 152 -0.68 17.96 12.54
C THR A 152 -1.97 18.56 12.01
N GLU A 153 -2.68 19.38 12.78
CA GLU A 153 -3.95 19.99 12.37
C GLU A 153 -3.73 21.09 11.33
N GLN A 154 -2.68 21.90 11.52
CA GLN A 154 -2.24 22.88 10.54
C GLN A 154 -1.85 22.21 9.23
N LEU A 155 -1.11 21.10 9.29
CA LEU A 155 -0.76 20.31 8.11
C LEU A 155 -2.00 19.77 7.40
N LYS A 156 -2.97 19.16 8.12
CA LYS A 156 -4.20 18.62 7.52
C LYS A 156 -4.98 19.70 6.78
N LYS A 157 -5.15 20.88 7.39
CA LYS A 157 -5.79 22.04 6.75
C LYS A 157 -5.02 22.49 5.50
N ARG A 158 -3.69 22.52 5.55
CA ARG A 158 -2.85 22.90 4.40
C ARG A 158 -2.96 21.88 3.28
N LYS A 159 -2.84 20.58 3.57
CA LYS A 159 -3.02 19.48 2.63
C LYS A 159 -4.37 19.57 1.92
N TYR A 160 -5.45 19.80 2.66
CA TYR A 160 -6.79 19.96 2.07
C TYR A 160 -6.85 21.11 1.05
N LYS A 161 -6.25 22.26 1.38
CA LYS A 161 -6.13 23.39 0.44
C LYS A 161 -5.29 23.02 -0.79
N CYS A 162 -4.19 22.30 -0.62
CA CYS A 162 -3.34 21.85 -1.72
C CYS A 162 -4.09 20.87 -2.66
N LEU A 163 -4.86 19.93 -2.11
CA LEU A 163 -5.71 19.03 -2.90
C LEU A 163 -6.76 19.79 -3.71
N LYS A 164 -7.38 20.83 -3.14
CA LYS A 164 -8.29 21.72 -3.89
C LYS A 164 -7.60 22.43 -5.04
N LYS A 165 -6.37 22.93 -4.84
CA LYS A 165 -5.58 23.56 -5.91
C LYS A 165 -5.25 22.56 -7.02
N LEU A 166 -4.78 21.36 -6.66
CA LEU A 166 -4.47 20.30 -7.61
C LEU A 166 -5.70 19.93 -8.44
N LYS A 167 -6.87 19.76 -7.79
CA LYS A 167 -8.13 19.49 -8.49
C LYS A 167 -8.46 20.57 -9.53
N LYS A 168 -8.24 21.85 -9.23
CA LYS A 168 -8.46 22.94 -10.20
C LYS A 168 -7.50 22.85 -11.40
N ILE A 169 -6.24 22.52 -11.16
CA ILE A 169 -5.22 22.35 -12.22
C ILE A 169 -5.62 21.20 -13.16
N ILE A 170 -6.05 20.08 -12.60
CA ILE A 170 -6.52 18.91 -13.37
C ILE A 170 -7.73 19.28 -14.23
N LEU A 171 -8.77 19.87 -13.62
CA LEU A 171 -9.99 20.25 -14.34
C LEU A 171 -9.74 21.29 -15.44
N ALA A 172 -8.83 22.25 -15.22
CA ALA A 172 -8.46 23.22 -16.24
C ALA A 172 -7.67 22.62 -17.41
N GLY A 173 -6.96 21.50 -17.19
CA GLY A 173 -6.25 20.74 -18.21
C GLY A 173 -7.17 19.86 -19.05
N SER A 174 -8.18 19.23 -18.43
CA SER A 174 -9.14 18.34 -19.09
C SER A 174 -10.16 19.06 -19.99
N SER A 175 -10.24 20.38 -19.96
CA SER A 175 -11.14 21.18 -20.83
C SER A 175 -10.48 21.62 -22.15
N ARG A 176 -9.29 21.11 -22.51
CA ARG A 176 -8.57 21.47 -23.76
C ARG A 176 -8.35 20.29 -24.72
N THR A 177 -9.08 19.21 -24.54
CA THR A 177 -9.15 18.02 -25.41
C THR A 177 -10.60 17.72 -25.69
#